data_AF-A0A6I2U6C1-F1
#
_entry.id   AF-A0A6I2U6C1-F1
#
_cell.length_a   1.000
_cell.length_b   1.000
_cell.length_c   1.000
_cell.angle_alpha   90.00
_cell.angle_beta   90.00
_cell.angle_gamma   90.00
#
_symmetry.space_group_name_H-M   'P 1'
#
loop_
_entity.id
_entity.type
_entity.pdbx_description
1 polymer ?
#
loop_
_entity_poly.entity_id
_entity_poly.type
_entity_poly.pdbx_seq_one_letter_code
_entity_poly.pdbx_strand_id
1 'polypeptide(L)'
;MKFEQMQYARPDFDAARETFASLRARIAAAPDAQAQLEAFREFETLSRHISTMSTLAEIRHTVDTRDAFYEAEREFFDANSPALGEAQLDVYRALLASPFRTQLEQALGRLTFEKMEVDVKSSDPAILELMAEENALTTAYEKLYASALIEFDGRKNTVSQMSLYKQNPDRAVRKAAYEAEGAWFDAHRAELDELYDKLVKNRTAQARKLGYENFIPLGAIRMRRIGYTLEDMAAYRAQIKKDFVPVVAELKKLQYARTGVADPKFYDDAFCFADGNPAPHGTPEEILAAGREMYHALSPETAEFIDEMFDGGLFDVLSKEGKAPGGYCTYLADYKAPFIFSNFNGTSDDVDVLTHEAGHAFAAWVAARKDLPMILEEPGMESCEIHSMSMEFLTAEHHEKFFGTDTPRYELAHAEDAMYFLPYGTMVDEFQHIMYAEPDLTPGERNAVWAKLESEYRPWLDFAGLPFYGCGAGWQRQLHIYEVPFYYIDYCLAQTVALQFFTAFLHDKKDAWRRYLALVGEAGGKTYPGLVAAAGLDSPFAPGTLAKLGKEVGAWIAAQDAALNAR
;
A
#
# COMPACT_ATOMS: atom_id res chain seq x y z
N MET A 1 26.56 8.10 1.39
CA MET A 1 27.02 6.71 1.24
C MET A 1 26.11 6.08 0.20
N LYS A 2 26.64 5.29 -0.74
CA LYS A 2 25.77 4.61 -1.72
C LYS A 2 25.15 3.35 -1.14
N PHE A 3 23.97 2.95 -1.63
CA PHE A 3 23.27 1.73 -1.20
C PHE A 3 24.15 0.47 -1.28
N GLU A 4 24.88 0.30 -2.37
CA GLU A 4 25.84 -0.79 -2.61
C GLU A 4 26.98 -0.85 -1.58
N GLN A 5 27.22 0.21 -0.80
CA GLN A 5 28.23 0.27 0.25
C GLN A 5 27.68 -0.06 1.65
N MET A 6 26.35 -0.05 1.81
CA MET A 6 25.69 -0.35 3.08
C MET A 6 25.94 -1.82 3.45
N GLN A 7 26.45 -2.08 4.64
CA GLN A 7 26.88 -3.42 5.01
C GLN A 7 25.70 -4.17 5.63
N TYR A 8 25.45 -5.37 5.12
CA TYR A 8 24.53 -6.30 5.77
C TYR A 8 25.32 -7.18 6.74
N ALA A 9 24.79 -7.33 7.95
CA ALA A 9 25.22 -8.34 8.90
C ALA A 9 23.98 -8.90 9.59
N ARG A 10 23.81 -10.23 9.54
CA ARG A 10 22.70 -10.89 10.22
C ARG A 10 22.72 -10.53 11.72
N PRO A 11 21.65 -9.93 12.28
CA PRO A 11 21.63 -9.61 13.69
C PRO A 11 21.60 -10.88 14.56
N ASP A 12 22.29 -10.83 15.70
CA ASP A 12 22.20 -11.89 16.70
C ASP A 12 20.91 -11.71 17.51
N PHE A 13 19.88 -12.48 17.15
CA PHE A 13 18.55 -12.37 17.78
C PHE A 13 18.56 -12.88 19.23
N ASP A 14 19.46 -13.78 19.60
CA ASP A 14 19.58 -14.24 20.99
C ASP A 14 20.14 -13.10 21.85
N ALA A 15 21.24 -12.49 21.42
CA ALA A 15 21.83 -11.33 22.09
C ALA A 15 20.88 -10.13 22.11
N ALA A 16 20.11 -9.91 21.05
CA ALA A 16 19.10 -8.85 21.01
C ALA A 16 17.99 -9.08 22.05
N ARG A 17 17.47 -10.31 22.17
CA ARG A 17 16.45 -10.65 23.16
C ARG A 17 16.98 -10.53 24.60
N GLU A 18 18.22 -10.94 24.85
CA GLU A 18 18.87 -10.72 26.14
C GLU A 18 18.99 -9.23 26.47
N THR A 19 19.34 -8.41 25.46
CA THR A 19 19.42 -6.95 25.61
C THR A 19 18.05 -6.35 25.91
N PHE A 20 16.98 -6.74 25.19
CA PHE A 20 15.62 -6.31 25.48
C PHE A 20 15.14 -6.73 26.88
N ALA A 21 15.47 -7.95 27.33
CA ALA A 21 15.16 -8.41 28.68
C ALA A 21 15.88 -7.58 29.75
N SER A 22 17.15 -7.23 29.52
CA SER A 22 17.93 -6.34 30.39
C SER A 22 17.33 -4.93 30.44
N LEU A 23 16.95 -4.37 29.28
CA LEU A 23 16.32 -3.05 29.18
C LEU A 23 14.97 -3.02 29.89
N ARG A 24 14.14 -4.06 29.73
CA ARG A 24 12.88 -4.23 30.47
C ARG A 24 13.11 -4.19 31.99
N ALA A 25 14.11 -4.91 32.48
CA ALA A 25 14.45 -4.92 33.91
C ALA A 25 14.95 -3.55 34.41
N ARG A 26 15.77 -2.86 33.61
CA ARG A 26 16.25 -1.49 33.90
C ARG A 26 15.10 -0.49 33.95
N ILE A 27 14.15 -0.57 33.00
CA ILE A 27 12.96 0.29 32.98
C ILE A 27 12.12 0.07 34.25
N ALA A 28 11.89 -1.18 34.63
CA ALA A 28 11.12 -1.51 35.83
C ALA A 28 11.78 -1.06 37.14
N ALA A 29 13.12 -1.08 37.21
CA ALA A 29 13.90 -0.69 38.38
C ALA A 29 14.37 0.77 38.38
N ALA A 30 14.03 1.55 37.34
CA ALA A 30 14.52 2.91 37.16
C ALA A 30 14.07 3.83 38.32
N PRO A 31 14.99 4.67 38.86
CA PRO A 31 14.65 5.58 39.97
C PRO A 31 13.80 6.78 39.53
N ASP A 32 13.80 7.12 38.24
CA ASP A 32 13.10 8.27 37.67
C ASP A 32 12.81 8.06 36.16
N ALA A 33 12.08 9.02 35.59
CA ALA A 33 11.73 9.03 34.17
C ALA A 33 12.96 9.14 33.25
N GLN A 34 14.01 9.84 33.67
CA GLN A 34 15.19 10.08 32.84
C GLN A 34 15.96 8.78 32.60
N ALA A 35 16.13 7.95 33.63
CA ALA A 35 16.72 6.62 33.50
C ALA A 35 15.90 5.70 32.58
N GLN A 36 14.56 5.82 32.59
CA GLN A 36 13.70 5.08 31.64
C GLN A 36 13.87 5.57 30.20
N LEU A 37 13.97 6.88 29.99
CA LEU A 37 14.21 7.47 28.66
C LEU A 37 15.57 7.04 28.09
N GLU A 38 16.60 6.92 28.92
CA GLU A 38 17.92 6.42 28.52
C GLU A 38 17.86 4.95 28.08
N ALA A 39 17.17 4.11 28.86
CA ALA A 39 16.93 2.71 28.47
C ALA A 39 16.08 2.61 27.19
N PHE A 40 15.08 3.48 27.02
CA PHE A 40 14.26 3.52 25.81
C PHE A 40 15.09 3.91 24.57
N ARG A 41 15.99 4.88 24.66
CA ARG A 41 16.90 5.26 23.55
C ARG A 41 17.83 4.12 23.15
N GLU A 42 18.33 3.34 24.11
CA GLU A 42 19.13 2.15 23.84
C GLU A 42 18.30 1.06 23.13
N PHE A 43 17.05 0.86 23.58
CA PHE A 43 16.08 0.00 22.91
C PHE A 43 15.84 0.43 21.45
N GLU A 44 15.62 1.72 21.20
CA GLU A 44 15.38 2.24 19.85
C GLU A 44 16.62 2.12 18.96
N THR A 45 17.82 2.37 19.50
CA THR A 45 19.07 2.23 18.76
C THR A 45 19.23 0.80 18.23
N LEU A 46 19.03 -0.21 19.09
CA LEU A 46 19.11 -1.60 18.69
C LEU A 46 17.97 -1.98 17.73
N SER A 47 16.74 -1.51 17.98
CA SER A 47 15.58 -1.81 17.12
C SER A 47 15.74 -1.24 15.71
N ARG A 48 16.28 -0.03 15.57
CA ARG A 48 16.59 0.60 14.28
C ARG A 48 17.67 -0.14 13.52
N HIS A 49 18.70 -0.62 14.22
CA HIS A 49 19.76 -1.41 13.62
C HIS A 49 19.24 -2.75 13.07
N ILE A 50 18.44 -3.47 13.87
CA ILE A 50 17.83 -4.73 13.44
C ILE A 50 16.89 -4.50 12.26
N SER A 51 16.05 -3.45 12.33
CA SER A 51 15.19 -3.06 11.21
C SER A 51 16.00 -2.79 9.94
N THR A 52 17.08 -2.00 10.03
CA THR A 52 17.97 -1.74 8.89
C THR A 52 18.52 -3.02 8.27
N MET A 53 18.97 -3.98 9.08
CA MET A 53 19.49 -5.25 8.56
C MET A 53 18.39 -6.08 7.89
N SER A 54 17.20 -6.14 8.49
CA SER A 54 16.03 -6.79 7.88
C SER A 54 15.68 -6.18 6.53
N THR A 55 15.60 -4.85 6.47
CA THR A 55 15.29 -4.11 5.24
C THR A 55 16.37 -4.28 4.17
N LEU A 56 17.66 -4.30 4.54
CA LEU A 56 18.73 -4.60 3.59
C LEU A 56 18.61 -6.02 3.00
N ALA A 57 18.28 -7.01 3.82
CA ALA A 57 18.06 -8.37 3.36
C ALA A 57 16.83 -8.46 2.44
N GLU A 58 15.76 -7.74 2.78
CA GLU A 58 14.54 -7.63 1.97
C GLU A 58 14.81 -7.02 0.60
N ILE A 59 15.36 -5.80 0.55
CA ILE A 59 15.64 -5.11 -0.72
C ILE A 59 16.51 -5.99 -1.60
N ARG A 60 17.57 -6.60 -1.05
CA ARG A 60 18.49 -7.40 -1.87
C ARG A 60 17.87 -8.72 -2.34
N HIS A 61 16.99 -9.32 -1.54
CA HIS A 61 16.20 -10.48 -1.96
C HIS A 61 15.21 -10.12 -3.07
N THR A 62 14.41 -9.07 -2.91
CA THR A 62 13.38 -8.69 -3.90
C THR A 62 14.00 -8.19 -5.20
N VAL A 63 15.18 -7.58 -5.14
CA VAL A 63 15.96 -7.16 -6.31
C VAL A 63 16.42 -8.35 -7.16
N ASP A 64 16.78 -9.48 -6.54
CA ASP A 64 17.01 -10.76 -7.23
C ASP A 64 16.66 -11.95 -6.32
N THR A 65 15.45 -12.48 -6.49
CA THR A 65 14.89 -13.58 -5.70
C THR A 65 15.62 -14.91 -5.89
N ARG A 66 16.52 -14.99 -6.87
CA ARG A 66 17.37 -16.18 -7.11
C ARG A 66 18.64 -16.17 -6.27
N ASP A 67 18.93 -15.07 -5.57
CA ASP A 67 20.07 -15.00 -4.66
C ASP A 67 19.81 -15.86 -3.41
N ALA A 68 20.41 -17.05 -3.40
CA ALA A 68 20.26 -18.03 -2.32
C ALA A 68 20.77 -17.52 -0.96
N PHE A 69 21.68 -16.53 -0.92
CA PHE A 69 22.11 -15.94 0.35
C PHE A 69 20.95 -15.14 0.94
N TYR A 70 20.39 -14.20 0.18
CA TYR A 70 19.29 -13.37 0.68
C TYR A 70 17.97 -14.13 0.83
N GLU A 71 17.72 -15.18 0.06
CA GLU A 71 16.61 -16.12 0.34
C GLU A 71 16.76 -16.75 1.74
N ALA A 72 17.95 -17.26 2.08
CA ALA A 72 18.20 -17.85 3.40
C ALA A 72 18.15 -16.81 4.54
N GLU A 73 18.50 -15.54 4.28
CA GLU A 73 18.30 -14.46 5.24
C GLU A 73 16.81 -14.17 5.45
N ARG A 74 16.00 -14.13 4.40
CA ARG A 74 14.54 -13.97 4.51
C ARG A 74 13.91 -15.09 5.33
N GLU A 75 14.23 -16.35 5.03
CA GLU A 75 13.75 -17.49 5.81
C GLU A 75 14.14 -17.39 7.29
N PHE A 76 15.36 -16.89 7.58
CA PHE A 76 15.78 -16.61 8.95
C PHE A 76 14.90 -15.55 9.62
N PHE A 77 14.64 -14.41 8.97
CA PHE A 77 13.78 -13.36 9.51
C PHE A 77 12.34 -13.85 9.70
N ASP A 78 11.77 -14.56 8.73
CA ASP A 78 10.38 -15.04 8.78
C ASP A 78 10.15 -16.00 9.94
N ALA A 79 11.14 -16.87 10.23
CA ALA A 79 11.07 -17.83 11.33
C ALA A 79 11.33 -17.23 12.72
N ASN A 80 12.17 -16.20 12.83
CA ASN A 80 12.66 -15.70 14.12
C ASN A 80 12.08 -14.34 14.53
N SER A 81 11.54 -13.55 13.60
CA SER A 81 10.97 -12.23 13.88
C SER A 81 9.78 -12.26 14.85
N PRO A 82 8.89 -13.27 14.90
CA PRO A 82 7.78 -13.27 15.87
C PRO A 82 8.28 -13.27 17.33
N ALA A 83 9.29 -14.10 17.63
CA ALA A 83 9.86 -14.18 18.98
C ALA A 83 10.65 -12.91 19.37
N LEU A 84 11.31 -12.26 18.39
CA LEU A 84 11.97 -10.99 18.62
C LEU A 84 10.95 -9.87 18.86
N GLY A 85 9.89 -9.80 18.05
CA GLY A 85 8.81 -8.83 18.19
C GLY A 85 8.14 -8.93 19.56
N GLU A 86 7.87 -10.15 20.05
CA GLU A 86 7.33 -10.34 21.40
C GLU A 86 8.26 -9.81 22.50
N ALA A 87 9.59 -9.97 22.34
CA ALA A 87 10.55 -9.39 23.26
C ALA A 87 10.59 -7.85 23.21
N GLN A 88 10.32 -7.24 22.05
CA GLN A 88 10.14 -5.78 21.94
C GLN A 88 8.86 -5.32 22.65
N LEU A 89 7.74 -6.04 22.46
CA LEU A 89 6.48 -5.75 23.15
C LEU A 89 6.63 -5.82 24.66
N ASP A 90 7.47 -6.70 25.17
CA ASP A 90 7.80 -6.79 26.60
C ASP A 90 8.47 -5.52 27.15
N VAL A 91 9.27 -4.82 26.34
CA VAL A 91 9.81 -3.49 26.69
C VAL A 91 8.69 -2.46 26.72
N TYR A 92 7.78 -2.49 25.74
CA TYR A 92 6.59 -1.62 25.73
C TYR A 92 5.70 -1.85 26.95
N ARG A 93 5.43 -3.10 27.34
CA ARG A 93 4.67 -3.44 28.55
C ARG A 93 5.31 -2.85 29.82
N ALA A 94 6.64 -2.85 29.92
CA ALA A 94 7.33 -2.23 31.05
C ALA A 94 7.19 -0.69 31.06
N LEU A 95 7.28 -0.04 29.90
CA LEU A 95 7.04 1.41 29.78
C LEU A 95 5.58 1.77 30.09
N LEU A 96 4.63 0.96 29.64
CA LEU A 96 3.21 1.10 29.90
C LEU A 96 2.88 0.98 31.39
N ALA A 97 3.56 0.10 32.11
CA ALA A 97 3.41 -0.09 33.55
C ALA A 97 4.18 0.95 34.40
N SER A 98 4.89 1.89 33.78
CA SER A 98 5.75 2.83 34.51
C SER A 98 4.97 3.77 35.43
N PRO A 99 5.40 3.99 36.69
CA PRO A 99 4.84 5.02 37.55
C PRO A 99 5.18 6.45 37.07
N PHE A 100 6.12 6.59 36.13
CA PHE A 100 6.54 7.87 35.54
C PHE A 100 5.84 8.17 34.20
N ARG A 101 4.72 7.49 33.93
CA ARG A 101 4.00 7.56 32.65
C ARG A 101 3.76 8.98 32.16
N THR A 102 3.30 9.89 33.04
CA THR A 102 3.03 11.29 32.67
C THR A 102 4.29 12.01 32.18
N GLN A 103 5.43 11.83 32.84
CA GLN A 103 6.70 12.44 32.44
C GLN A 103 7.20 11.87 31.11
N LEU A 104 7.03 10.56 30.91
CA LEU A 104 7.39 9.94 29.64
C LEU A 104 6.49 10.41 28.48
N GLU A 105 5.19 10.55 28.69
CA GLU A 105 4.27 11.10 27.68
C GLU A 105 4.61 12.55 27.30
N GLN A 106 5.09 13.35 28.26
CA GLN A 106 5.59 14.70 27.98
C GLN A 106 6.85 14.69 27.11
N ALA A 107 7.72 13.70 27.30
CA ALA A 107 8.98 13.59 26.57
C ALA A 107 8.85 12.93 25.18
N LEU A 108 8.03 11.87 25.09
CA LEU A 108 7.91 11.03 23.89
C LEU A 108 6.61 11.27 23.12
N GLY A 109 5.70 12.09 23.65
CA GLY A 109 4.37 12.30 23.09
C GLY A 109 3.38 11.21 23.52
N ARG A 110 2.13 11.61 23.73
CA ARG A 110 1.05 10.70 24.16
C ARG A 110 0.76 9.60 23.13
N LEU A 111 0.79 9.93 21.84
CA LEU A 111 0.48 8.98 20.76
C LEU A 111 1.50 7.83 20.69
N THR A 112 2.76 8.04 21.09
CA THR A 112 3.77 6.97 21.23
C THR A 112 3.22 5.84 22.08
N PHE A 113 2.58 6.20 23.20
CA PHE A 113 2.05 5.20 24.10
C PHE A 113 0.70 4.63 23.68
N GLU A 114 -0.16 5.42 23.05
CA GLU A 114 -1.41 4.89 22.46
C GLU A 114 -1.08 3.82 21.40
N LYS A 115 -0.03 4.02 20.59
CA LYS A 115 0.48 2.99 19.67
C LYS A 115 1.04 1.78 20.42
N MET A 116 1.84 1.97 21.48
CA MET A 116 2.31 0.86 22.33
C MET A 116 1.15 0.05 22.93
N GLU A 117 0.07 0.71 23.38
CA GLU A 117 -1.13 0.06 23.95
C GLU A 117 -1.87 -0.82 22.93
N VAL A 118 -1.80 -0.45 21.66
CA VAL A 118 -2.35 -1.27 20.56
C VAL A 118 -1.40 -2.41 20.25
N ASP A 119 -0.10 -2.12 20.07
CA ASP A 119 0.92 -3.12 19.70
C ASP A 119 0.99 -4.27 20.71
N VAL A 120 0.93 -4.01 22.02
CA VAL A 120 1.00 -5.08 23.03
C VAL A 120 -0.21 -6.02 23.04
N LYS A 121 -1.29 -5.69 22.31
CA LYS A 121 -2.48 -6.54 22.13
C LYS A 121 -2.41 -7.39 20.85
N SER A 122 -1.43 -7.14 19.99
CA SER A 122 -1.31 -7.79 18.67
C SER A 122 -0.69 -9.20 18.73
N SER A 123 -0.02 -9.53 19.84
CA SER A 123 0.75 -10.75 20.03
C SER A 123 0.77 -11.20 21.50
N ASP A 124 0.95 -12.51 21.68
CA ASP A 124 1.19 -13.19 22.95
C ASP A 124 2.05 -14.45 22.68
N PRO A 125 2.89 -14.92 23.64
CA PRO A 125 3.66 -16.14 23.48
C PRO A 125 2.84 -17.37 23.02
N ALA A 126 1.55 -17.45 23.38
CA ALA A 126 0.67 -18.55 23.03
C ALA A 126 0.31 -18.65 21.53
N ILE A 127 0.61 -17.63 20.73
CA ILE A 127 0.31 -17.58 19.29
C ILE A 127 1.55 -17.51 18.39
N LEU A 128 2.77 -17.51 18.93
CA LEU A 128 3.99 -17.33 18.13
C LEU A 128 4.19 -18.41 17.06
N GLU A 129 3.86 -19.67 17.37
CA GLU A 129 3.90 -20.77 16.39
C GLU A 129 2.91 -20.54 15.24
N LEU A 130 1.72 -20.03 15.54
CA LEU A 130 0.72 -19.72 14.53
C LEU A 130 1.13 -18.52 13.67
N MET A 131 1.81 -17.52 14.25
CA MET A 131 2.35 -16.38 13.50
C MET A 131 3.47 -16.82 12.55
N ALA A 132 4.35 -17.72 12.98
CA ALA A 132 5.37 -18.29 12.09
C ALA A 132 4.74 -19.12 10.96
N GLU A 133 3.68 -19.88 11.26
CA GLU A 133 2.90 -20.58 10.23
C GLU A 133 2.20 -19.61 9.26
N GLU A 134 1.62 -18.51 9.75
CA GLU A 134 1.05 -17.44 8.92
C GLU A 134 2.09 -16.88 7.96
N ASN A 135 3.28 -16.52 8.44
CA ASN A 135 4.38 -16.04 7.61
C ASN A 135 4.73 -17.05 6.49
N ALA A 136 4.88 -18.33 6.84
CA ALA A 136 5.22 -19.37 5.88
C ALA A 136 4.12 -19.56 4.80
N LEU A 137 2.84 -19.44 5.19
CA LEU A 137 1.71 -19.51 4.25
C LEU A 137 1.70 -18.31 3.29
N THR A 138 1.98 -17.11 3.80
CA THR A 138 2.12 -15.90 3.00
C THR A 138 3.27 -16.03 2.00
N THR A 139 4.45 -16.44 2.44
CA THR A 139 5.59 -16.71 1.55
C THR A 139 5.28 -17.78 0.51
N ALA A 140 4.52 -18.82 0.86
CA ALA A 140 4.10 -19.85 -0.09
C ALA A 140 3.18 -19.28 -1.18
N TYR A 141 2.26 -18.37 -0.81
CA TYR A 141 1.43 -17.64 -1.78
C TYR A 141 2.28 -16.74 -2.68
N GLU A 142 3.21 -15.96 -2.12
CA GLU A 142 4.12 -15.10 -2.88
C GLU A 142 4.92 -15.90 -3.91
N LYS A 143 5.50 -17.05 -3.51
CA LYS A 143 6.23 -17.95 -4.42
C LYS A 143 5.32 -18.51 -5.51
N LEU A 144 4.09 -18.91 -5.20
CA LEU A 144 3.12 -19.38 -6.19
C LEU A 144 2.76 -18.27 -7.18
N TYR A 145 2.44 -17.08 -6.70
CA TYR A 145 2.10 -15.94 -7.56
C TYR A 145 3.28 -15.52 -8.46
N ALA A 146 4.48 -15.41 -7.90
CA ALA A 146 5.69 -15.07 -8.65
C ALA A 146 6.06 -16.13 -9.70
N SER A 147 5.62 -17.39 -9.55
CA SER A 147 5.81 -18.45 -10.53
C SER A 147 4.93 -18.32 -11.78
N ALA A 148 3.99 -17.36 -11.80
CA ALA A 148 3.07 -17.16 -12.90
C ALA A 148 3.79 -16.72 -14.18
N LEU A 149 3.98 -17.67 -15.10
CA LEU A 149 4.53 -17.47 -16.43
C LEU A 149 3.47 -17.78 -17.50
N ILE A 150 2.75 -16.75 -17.90
CA ILE A 150 1.63 -16.82 -18.84
C ILE A 150 2.17 -16.80 -20.27
N GLU A 151 1.93 -17.88 -21.02
CA GLU A 151 2.31 -17.97 -22.42
C GLU A 151 1.40 -17.06 -23.28
N PHE A 152 1.98 -16.00 -23.83
CA PHE A 152 1.28 -15.05 -24.69
C PHE A 152 2.24 -14.46 -25.71
N ASP A 153 1.79 -14.32 -26.96
CA ASP A 153 2.59 -13.77 -28.07
C ASP A 153 3.98 -14.46 -28.25
N GLY A 154 4.00 -15.78 -28.07
CA GLY A 154 5.23 -16.60 -28.21
C GLY A 154 6.27 -16.39 -27.10
N ARG A 155 5.91 -15.71 -26.01
CA ARG A 155 6.77 -15.45 -24.85
C ARG A 155 6.09 -15.86 -23.55
N LYS A 156 6.88 -15.98 -22.49
CA LYS A 156 6.39 -16.16 -21.11
C LYS A 156 6.38 -14.81 -20.43
N ASN A 157 5.20 -14.38 -20.00
CA ASN A 157 4.97 -13.08 -19.39
C ASN A 157 4.57 -13.27 -17.92
N THR A 158 5.07 -12.40 -17.04
CA THR A 158 4.55 -12.30 -15.67
C THR A 158 3.14 -11.70 -15.67
N VAL A 159 2.42 -11.80 -14.54
CA VAL A 159 1.11 -11.16 -14.38
C VAL A 159 1.17 -9.65 -14.66
N SER A 160 2.22 -8.96 -14.21
CA SER A 160 2.41 -7.53 -14.47
C SER A 160 2.64 -7.24 -15.97
N GLN A 161 3.44 -8.06 -16.66
CA GLN A 161 3.69 -7.88 -18.09
C GLN A 161 2.43 -8.10 -18.94
N MET A 162 1.43 -8.83 -18.43
CA MET A 162 0.14 -8.99 -19.11
C MET A 162 -0.67 -7.69 -19.20
N SER A 163 -0.41 -6.69 -18.35
CA SER A 163 -1.09 -5.38 -18.39
C SER A 163 -0.98 -4.69 -19.76
N LEU A 164 0.20 -4.76 -20.39
CA LEU A 164 0.42 -4.21 -21.73
C LEU A 164 -0.56 -4.80 -22.77
N TYR A 165 -0.81 -6.11 -22.69
CA TYR A 165 -1.72 -6.79 -23.61
C TYR A 165 -3.19 -6.56 -23.26
N LYS A 166 -3.52 -6.41 -21.97
CA LYS A 166 -4.88 -6.11 -21.50
C LYS A 166 -5.37 -4.70 -21.86
N GLN A 167 -4.45 -3.78 -22.16
CA GLN A 167 -4.75 -2.41 -22.59
C GLN A 167 -4.53 -2.20 -24.10
N ASN A 168 -4.25 -3.26 -24.86
CA ASN A 168 -3.94 -3.16 -26.28
C ASN A 168 -5.10 -2.55 -27.11
N PRO A 169 -4.83 -1.71 -28.13
CA PRO A 169 -5.88 -1.20 -29.01
C PRO A 169 -6.71 -2.28 -29.72
N ASP A 170 -6.12 -3.43 -30.03
CA ASP A 170 -6.84 -4.57 -30.58
C ASP A 170 -7.62 -5.30 -29.48
N ARG A 171 -8.96 -5.22 -29.58
CA ARG A 171 -9.89 -5.88 -28.66
C ARG A 171 -9.71 -7.40 -28.59
N ALA A 172 -9.33 -8.05 -29.69
CA ALA A 172 -9.07 -9.48 -29.69
C ALA A 172 -7.84 -9.84 -28.85
N VAL A 173 -6.80 -9.00 -28.90
CA VAL A 173 -5.60 -9.14 -28.05
C VAL A 173 -5.96 -8.96 -26.59
N ARG A 174 -6.75 -7.92 -26.24
CA ARG A 174 -7.20 -7.72 -24.86
C ARG A 174 -7.96 -8.93 -24.31
N LYS A 175 -8.95 -9.42 -25.06
CA LYS A 175 -9.74 -10.60 -24.67
C LYS A 175 -8.84 -11.82 -24.47
N ALA A 176 -7.95 -12.11 -25.42
CA ALA A 176 -7.04 -13.24 -25.33
C ALA A 176 -6.08 -13.11 -24.13
N ALA A 177 -5.65 -11.90 -23.78
CA ALA A 177 -4.79 -11.65 -22.63
C ALA A 177 -5.49 -11.99 -21.30
N TYR A 178 -6.74 -11.54 -21.13
CA TYR A 178 -7.56 -11.91 -19.97
C TYR A 178 -7.88 -13.41 -19.92
N GLU A 179 -8.12 -14.05 -21.07
CA GLU A 179 -8.32 -15.51 -21.14
C GLU A 179 -7.06 -16.29 -20.74
N ALA A 180 -5.89 -15.87 -21.21
CA ALA A 180 -4.61 -16.51 -20.90
C ALA A 180 -4.24 -16.37 -19.41
N GLU A 181 -4.39 -15.16 -18.84
CA GLU A 181 -4.18 -14.96 -17.40
C GLU A 181 -5.18 -15.77 -16.58
N GLY A 182 -6.48 -15.66 -16.91
CA GLY A 182 -7.53 -16.39 -16.20
C GLY A 182 -7.32 -17.91 -16.24
N ALA A 183 -6.83 -18.45 -17.36
CA ALA A 183 -6.51 -19.87 -17.48
C ALA A 183 -5.37 -20.31 -16.55
N TRP A 184 -4.35 -19.47 -16.34
CA TRP A 184 -3.27 -19.77 -15.40
C TRP A 184 -3.80 -19.82 -13.96
N PHE A 185 -4.58 -18.82 -13.54
CA PHE A 185 -5.18 -18.81 -12.20
C PHE A 185 -6.18 -19.96 -12.02
N ASP A 186 -7.01 -20.26 -13.02
CA ASP A 186 -7.94 -21.39 -12.98
C ASP A 186 -7.23 -22.74 -12.83
N ALA A 187 -6.03 -22.89 -13.41
CA ALA A 187 -5.21 -24.10 -13.30
C ALA A 187 -4.60 -24.29 -11.90
N HIS A 188 -4.33 -23.19 -11.18
CA HIS A 188 -3.77 -23.20 -9.81
C HIS A 188 -4.83 -22.88 -8.73
N ARG A 189 -6.10 -22.74 -9.12
CA ARG A 189 -7.20 -22.31 -8.24
C ARG A 189 -7.31 -23.15 -6.96
N ALA A 190 -7.14 -24.46 -7.06
CA ALA A 190 -7.22 -25.35 -5.89
C ALA A 190 -6.07 -25.08 -4.89
N GLU A 191 -4.87 -24.78 -5.38
CA GLU A 191 -3.71 -24.42 -4.54
C GLU A 191 -3.93 -23.07 -3.87
N LEU A 192 -4.43 -22.08 -4.62
CA LEU A 192 -4.80 -20.76 -4.11
C LEU A 192 -5.91 -20.85 -3.04
N ASP A 193 -6.95 -21.65 -3.30
CA ASP A 193 -8.04 -21.90 -2.35
C ASP A 193 -7.54 -22.56 -1.05
N GLU A 194 -6.63 -23.53 -1.16
CA GLU A 194 -6.05 -24.22 -0.01
C GLU A 194 -5.18 -23.27 0.83
N LEU A 195 -4.35 -22.45 0.20
CA LEU A 195 -3.53 -21.44 0.88
C LEU A 195 -4.42 -20.44 1.62
N TYR A 196 -5.45 -19.91 0.96
CA TYR A 196 -6.35 -18.95 1.60
C TYR A 196 -7.14 -19.57 2.75
N ASP A 197 -7.61 -20.81 2.59
CA ASP A 197 -8.31 -21.53 3.65
C ASP A 197 -7.44 -21.71 4.91
N LYS A 198 -6.17 -22.08 4.71
CA LYS A 198 -5.19 -22.19 5.80
C LYS A 198 -4.95 -20.85 6.47
N LEU A 199 -4.78 -19.76 5.69
CA LEU A 199 -4.60 -18.41 6.23
C LEU A 199 -5.79 -17.96 7.08
N VAL A 200 -7.02 -18.09 6.56
CA VAL A 200 -8.24 -17.69 7.29
C VAL A 200 -8.39 -18.47 8.59
N LYS A 201 -8.15 -19.79 8.57
CA LYS A 201 -8.22 -20.64 9.77
C LYS A 201 -7.13 -20.32 10.78
N ASN A 202 -5.89 -20.16 10.33
CA ASN A 202 -4.76 -19.83 11.19
C ASN A 202 -4.98 -18.45 11.87
N ARG A 203 -5.31 -17.41 11.10
CA ARG A 203 -5.63 -16.05 11.61
C ARG A 203 -6.80 -16.06 12.60
N THR A 204 -7.85 -16.82 12.31
CA THR A 204 -8.99 -17.01 13.22
C THR A 204 -8.56 -17.71 14.52
N ALA A 205 -7.70 -18.72 14.45
CA ALA A 205 -7.18 -19.42 15.62
C ALA A 205 -6.31 -18.51 16.50
N GLN A 206 -5.47 -17.67 15.90
CA GLN A 206 -4.70 -16.66 16.61
C GLN A 206 -5.62 -15.71 17.38
N ALA A 207 -6.63 -15.15 16.71
CA ALA A 207 -7.54 -14.20 17.32
C ALA A 207 -8.35 -14.83 18.47
N ARG A 208 -8.84 -16.06 18.30
CA ARG A 208 -9.55 -16.79 19.37
C ARG A 208 -8.66 -17.10 20.56
N LYS A 209 -7.38 -17.43 20.35
CA LYS A 209 -6.41 -17.63 21.44
C LYS A 209 -6.17 -16.35 22.24
N LEU A 210 -6.23 -15.19 21.59
CA LEU A 210 -6.14 -13.88 22.25
C LEU A 210 -7.48 -13.40 22.85
N GLY A 211 -8.55 -14.20 22.75
CA GLY A 211 -9.87 -13.90 23.33
C GLY A 211 -10.81 -13.09 22.44
N TYR A 212 -10.49 -12.91 21.16
CA TYR A 212 -11.39 -12.30 20.18
C TYR A 212 -12.35 -13.33 19.56
N GLU A 213 -13.54 -12.90 19.16
CA GLU A 213 -14.54 -13.78 18.52
C GLU A 213 -14.04 -14.35 17.18
N ASN A 214 -13.41 -13.50 16.39
CA ASN A 214 -12.85 -13.78 15.08
C ASN A 214 -11.64 -12.87 14.80
N PHE A 215 -11.09 -12.90 13.59
CA PHE A 215 -9.87 -12.15 13.25
C PHE A 215 -10.07 -10.65 13.07
N ILE A 216 -11.29 -10.14 12.88
CA ILE A 216 -11.53 -8.72 12.55
C ILE A 216 -10.93 -7.75 13.61
N PRO A 217 -11.15 -7.95 14.92
CA PRO A 217 -10.55 -7.07 15.94
C PRO A 217 -9.03 -7.15 15.96
N LEU A 218 -8.46 -8.36 15.81
CA LEU A 218 -7.00 -8.55 15.78
C LEU A 218 -6.38 -7.90 14.53
N GLY A 219 -7.03 -8.01 13.37
CA GLY A 219 -6.60 -7.35 12.14
C GLY A 219 -6.57 -5.82 12.28
N ALA A 220 -7.61 -5.22 12.88
CA ALA A 220 -7.63 -3.78 13.15
C ALA A 220 -6.52 -3.33 14.13
N ILE A 221 -6.22 -4.16 15.14
CA ILE A 221 -5.12 -3.92 16.07
C ILE A 221 -3.77 -3.99 15.34
N ARG A 222 -3.56 -5.00 14.50
CA ARG A 222 -2.32 -5.17 13.72
C ARG A 222 -2.11 -4.05 12.70
N MET A 223 -3.19 -3.48 12.16
CA MET A 223 -3.15 -2.28 11.31
C MET A 223 -3.03 -0.96 12.09
N ARG A 224 -2.89 -1.01 13.44
CA ARG A 224 -2.80 0.16 14.32
C ARG A 224 -3.89 1.20 14.11
N ARG A 225 -5.14 0.76 13.94
CA ARG A 225 -6.28 1.66 13.71
C ARG A 225 -6.58 2.50 14.96
N ILE A 226 -6.08 3.73 14.99
CA ILE A 226 -6.25 4.68 16.08
C ILE A 226 -6.94 5.94 15.55
N GLY A 227 -8.00 6.37 16.23
CA GLY A 227 -8.76 7.57 15.90
C GLY A 227 -10.00 7.34 15.05
N TYR A 228 -10.25 6.10 14.61
CA TYR A 228 -11.49 5.69 13.94
C TYR A 228 -11.83 4.23 14.29
N THR A 229 -13.06 3.81 14.03
CA THR A 229 -13.63 2.53 14.44
C THR A 229 -13.99 1.63 13.25
N LEU A 230 -14.30 0.36 13.53
CA LEU A 230 -14.83 -0.56 12.51
C LEU A 230 -16.19 -0.09 11.98
N GLU A 231 -16.98 0.57 12.82
CA GLU A 231 -18.25 1.19 12.45
C GLU A 231 -18.03 2.36 11.49
N ASP A 232 -17.01 3.19 11.70
CA ASP A 232 -16.64 4.27 10.79
C ASP A 232 -16.26 3.73 9.40
N MET A 233 -15.49 2.63 9.35
CA MET A 233 -15.15 1.95 8.10
C MET A 233 -16.39 1.38 7.40
N ALA A 234 -17.29 0.74 8.14
CA ALA A 234 -18.54 0.21 7.58
C ALA A 234 -19.44 1.34 7.02
N ALA A 235 -19.51 2.46 7.74
CA ALA A 235 -20.22 3.65 7.28
C ALA A 235 -19.57 4.27 6.03
N TYR A 236 -18.24 4.28 5.96
CA TYR A 236 -17.48 4.71 4.78
C TYR A 236 -17.80 3.81 3.56
N ARG A 237 -17.75 2.48 3.70
CA ARG A 237 -18.13 1.54 2.61
C ARG A 237 -19.55 1.76 2.12
N ALA A 238 -20.50 1.97 3.05
CA ALA A 238 -21.89 2.26 2.70
C ALA A 238 -22.03 3.59 1.93
N GLN A 239 -21.26 4.61 2.30
CA GLN A 239 -21.22 5.88 1.56
C GLN A 239 -20.61 5.71 0.17
N ILE A 240 -19.55 4.90 -0.02
CA ILE A 240 -19.00 4.62 -1.34
C ILE A 240 -20.05 3.98 -2.26
N LYS A 241 -20.78 2.95 -1.78
CA LYS A 241 -21.89 2.34 -2.55
C LYS A 241 -22.95 3.37 -2.96
N LYS A 242 -23.26 4.31 -2.07
CA LYS A 242 -24.32 5.30 -2.29
C LYS A 242 -23.89 6.46 -3.18
N ASP A 243 -22.71 7.01 -2.95
CA ASP A 243 -22.31 8.32 -3.46
C ASP A 243 -21.28 8.20 -4.60
N PHE A 244 -20.42 7.17 -4.61
CA PHE A 244 -19.37 6.99 -5.63
C PHE A 244 -19.78 6.02 -6.74
N VAL A 245 -20.36 4.86 -6.41
CA VAL A 245 -20.74 3.84 -7.42
C VAL A 245 -21.60 4.43 -8.54
N PRO A 246 -22.64 5.26 -8.28
CA PRO A 246 -23.43 5.87 -9.36
C PRO A 246 -22.62 6.86 -10.21
N VAL A 247 -21.73 7.64 -9.60
CA VAL A 247 -20.87 8.60 -10.32
C VAL A 247 -19.92 7.84 -11.24
N VAL A 248 -19.23 6.82 -10.71
CA VAL A 248 -18.32 5.98 -11.47
C VAL A 248 -19.04 5.28 -12.63
N ALA A 249 -20.26 4.78 -12.40
CA ALA A 249 -21.05 4.17 -13.47
C ALA A 249 -21.33 5.14 -14.64
N GLU A 250 -21.57 6.43 -14.37
CA GLU A 250 -21.72 7.44 -15.43
C GLU A 250 -20.39 7.76 -16.12
N LEU A 251 -19.29 7.88 -15.37
CA LEU A 251 -17.96 8.11 -15.92
C LEU A 251 -17.50 6.95 -16.83
N LYS A 252 -17.77 5.71 -16.43
CA LYS A 252 -17.49 4.52 -17.25
C LYS A 252 -18.23 4.54 -18.59
N LYS A 253 -19.45 5.08 -18.64
CA LYS A 253 -20.15 5.28 -19.92
C LYS A 253 -19.42 6.29 -20.82
N LEU A 254 -18.86 7.35 -20.25
CA LEU A 254 -18.05 8.33 -21.00
C LEU A 254 -16.78 7.65 -21.54
N GLN A 255 -16.04 6.92 -20.70
CA GLN A 255 -14.87 6.15 -21.12
C GLN A 255 -15.23 5.18 -22.27
N TYR A 256 -16.28 4.36 -22.13
CA TYR A 256 -16.66 3.41 -23.16
C TYR A 256 -17.08 4.11 -24.47
N ALA A 257 -17.81 5.23 -24.39
CA ALA A 257 -18.13 6.04 -25.56
C ALA A 257 -16.87 6.58 -26.25
N ARG A 258 -15.91 7.11 -25.47
CA ARG A 258 -14.62 7.62 -25.95
C ARG A 258 -13.77 6.54 -26.65
N THR A 259 -13.84 5.29 -26.19
CA THR A 259 -13.15 4.17 -26.86
C THR A 259 -13.84 3.66 -28.12
N GLY A 260 -15.11 4.02 -28.34
CA GLY A 260 -15.92 3.50 -29.45
C GLY A 260 -16.40 2.06 -29.28
N VAL A 261 -16.27 1.46 -28.10
CA VAL A 261 -16.74 0.09 -27.83
C VAL A 261 -18.24 0.10 -27.55
N ALA A 262 -19.03 -0.42 -28.49
CA ALA A 262 -20.50 -0.40 -28.40
C ALA A 262 -21.11 -1.37 -27.37
N ASP A 263 -20.42 -2.47 -27.06
CA ASP A 263 -20.83 -3.49 -26.09
C ASP A 263 -19.64 -3.82 -25.17
N PRO A 264 -19.33 -2.93 -24.21
CA PRO A 264 -18.13 -3.04 -23.38
C PRO A 264 -18.23 -4.25 -22.44
N LYS A 265 -17.15 -5.04 -22.39
CA LYS A 265 -16.98 -6.18 -21.50
C LYS A 265 -15.85 -5.92 -20.51
N PHE A 266 -15.64 -6.82 -19.57
CA PHE A 266 -14.58 -6.74 -18.57
C PHE A 266 -13.19 -6.54 -19.20
N TYR A 267 -12.91 -7.19 -20.33
CA TYR A 267 -11.66 -7.04 -21.07
C TYR A 267 -11.54 -5.73 -21.86
N ASP A 268 -12.54 -4.85 -21.80
CA ASP A 268 -12.50 -3.49 -22.34
C ASP A 268 -12.33 -2.44 -21.22
N ASP A 269 -12.43 -2.84 -19.94
CA ASP A 269 -12.52 -1.89 -18.82
C ASP A 269 -11.24 -1.08 -18.57
N ALA A 270 -10.08 -1.67 -18.89
CA ALA A 270 -8.76 -1.04 -18.78
C ALA A 270 -8.35 -0.27 -20.06
N PHE A 271 -9.16 -0.30 -21.12
CA PHE A 271 -8.90 0.44 -22.35
C PHE A 271 -9.59 1.82 -22.27
N CYS A 272 -8.83 2.90 -22.29
CA CYS A 272 -9.31 4.24 -21.95
C CYS A 272 -9.51 5.15 -23.18
N PHE A 273 -8.83 4.88 -24.29
CA PHE A 273 -8.88 5.72 -25.49
C PHE A 273 -8.74 4.92 -26.79
N ALA A 274 -9.49 5.30 -27.83
CA ALA A 274 -9.61 4.55 -29.08
C ALA A 274 -8.30 4.30 -29.85
N ASP A 275 -7.33 5.21 -29.74
CA ASP A 275 -6.00 5.15 -30.37
C ASP A 275 -4.90 4.61 -29.44
N GLY A 276 -5.25 4.12 -28.25
CA GLY A 276 -4.34 3.51 -27.27
C GLY A 276 -4.19 4.33 -25.99
N ASN A 277 -3.89 3.68 -24.88
CA ASN A 277 -3.66 4.37 -23.62
C ASN A 277 -2.37 5.20 -23.67
N PRO A 278 -2.30 6.34 -22.94
CA PRO A 278 -1.09 7.14 -22.88
C PRO A 278 0.06 6.33 -22.27
N ALA A 279 1.26 6.49 -22.82
CA ALA A 279 2.48 5.88 -22.33
C ALA A 279 3.56 6.96 -22.19
N PRO A 280 4.51 6.82 -21.25
CA PRO A 280 5.60 7.77 -21.11
C PRO A 280 6.48 7.77 -22.37
N HIS A 281 6.98 8.94 -22.73
CA HIS A 281 7.89 9.17 -23.83
C HIS A 281 9.34 9.12 -23.33
N GLY A 282 10.19 8.39 -24.05
CA GLY A 282 11.62 8.29 -23.75
C GLY A 282 12.03 6.94 -23.15
N THR A 283 13.34 6.78 -22.90
CA THR A 283 13.90 5.61 -22.22
C THR A 283 13.68 5.68 -20.71
N PRO A 284 13.79 4.56 -19.97
CA PRO A 284 13.70 4.59 -18.52
C PRO A 284 14.68 5.57 -17.85
N GLU A 285 15.88 5.75 -18.41
CA GLU A 285 16.86 6.73 -17.94
C GLU A 285 16.39 8.17 -18.16
N GLU A 286 15.73 8.45 -19.29
CA GLU A 286 15.13 9.76 -19.58
C GLU A 286 13.95 10.05 -18.64
N ILE A 287 13.10 9.04 -18.35
CA ILE A 287 12.02 9.13 -17.37
C ILE A 287 12.57 9.46 -15.98
N LEU A 288 13.62 8.77 -15.53
CA LEU A 288 14.24 9.05 -14.24
C LEU A 288 14.86 10.45 -14.19
N ALA A 289 15.53 10.89 -15.26
CA ALA A 289 16.07 12.25 -15.36
C ALA A 289 14.94 13.31 -15.29
N ALA A 290 13.83 13.08 -16.01
CA ALA A 290 12.65 13.93 -15.94
C ALA A 290 12.05 13.98 -14.51
N GLY A 291 12.04 12.84 -13.80
CA GLY A 291 11.64 12.77 -12.39
C GLY A 291 12.53 13.62 -11.47
N ARG A 292 13.85 13.59 -11.65
CA ARG A 292 14.78 14.45 -10.89
C ARG A 292 14.52 15.93 -11.17
N GLU A 293 14.35 16.31 -12.43
CA GLU A 293 14.03 17.69 -12.81
C GLU A 293 12.68 18.16 -12.26
N MET A 294 11.67 17.30 -12.29
CA MET A 294 10.35 17.56 -11.72
C MET A 294 10.44 17.89 -10.23
N TYR A 295 11.13 17.07 -9.44
CA TYR A 295 11.26 17.30 -8.00
C TYR A 295 12.13 18.51 -7.65
N HIS A 296 13.07 18.90 -8.52
CA HIS A 296 13.77 20.19 -8.42
C HIS A 296 12.84 21.38 -8.66
N ALA A 297 11.90 21.26 -9.59
CA ALA A 297 10.94 22.31 -9.91
C ALA A 297 9.78 22.42 -8.90
N LEU A 298 9.43 21.30 -8.23
CA LEU A 298 8.30 21.22 -7.32
C LEU A 298 8.51 22.04 -6.03
N SER A 299 9.61 21.81 -5.31
CA SER A 299 9.95 22.58 -4.10
C SER A 299 11.43 22.45 -3.71
N PRO A 300 11.95 23.38 -2.87
CA PRO A 300 13.30 23.27 -2.32
C PRO A 300 13.54 21.98 -1.53
N GLU A 301 12.56 21.53 -0.74
CA GLU A 301 12.66 20.32 0.07
C GLU A 301 12.70 19.07 -0.81
N THR A 302 11.90 19.00 -1.87
CA THR A 302 11.94 17.86 -2.80
C THR A 302 13.20 17.83 -3.66
N ALA A 303 13.81 18.99 -3.92
CA ALA A 303 15.10 19.08 -4.61
C ALA A 303 16.24 18.44 -3.78
N GLU A 304 16.30 18.75 -2.48
CA GLU A 304 17.29 18.14 -1.57
C GLU A 304 17.04 16.64 -1.42
N PHE A 305 15.78 16.24 -1.22
CA PHE A 305 15.37 14.84 -1.13
C PHE A 305 15.78 14.03 -2.36
N ILE A 306 15.44 14.52 -3.57
CA ILE A 306 15.66 13.73 -4.77
C ILE A 306 17.16 13.63 -5.10
N ASP A 307 17.95 14.66 -4.80
CA ASP A 307 19.40 14.60 -4.96
C ASP A 307 20.03 13.53 -4.05
N GLU A 308 19.59 13.43 -2.79
CA GLU A 308 20.05 12.35 -1.90
C GLU A 308 19.67 10.96 -2.41
N MET A 309 18.45 10.80 -2.94
CA MET A 309 18.00 9.53 -3.50
C MET A 309 18.86 9.10 -4.70
N PHE A 310 19.10 10.00 -5.65
CA PHE A 310 19.89 9.71 -6.84
C PHE A 310 21.37 9.50 -6.51
N ASP A 311 21.97 10.40 -5.72
CA ASP A 311 23.39 10.34 -5.42
C ASP A 311 23.73 9.16 -4.48
N GLY A 312 22.75 8.73 -3.67
CA GLY A 312 22.81 7.53 -2.83
C GLY A 312 22.55 6.22 -3.56
N GLY A 313 22.05 6.24 -4.81
CA GLY A 313 21.66 5.04 -5.53
C GLY A 313 20.51 4.29 -4.84
N LEU A 314 19.51 5.03 -4.35
CA LEU A 314 18.40 4.53 -3.52
C LEU A 314 17.16 4.15 -4.36
N PHE A 315 17.40 3.64 -5.56
CA PHE A 315 16.38 3.22 -6.53
C PHE A 315 16.75 1.86 -7.14
N ASP A 316 15.77 0.96 -7.26
CA ASP A 316 15.80 -0.18 -8.20
C ASP A 316 14.42 -0.28 -8.89
N VAL A 317 14.26 0.47 -9.99
CA VAL A 317 12.94 0.69 -10.63
C VAL A 317 12.74 -0.07 -11.94
N LEU A 318 13.79 -0.64 -12.51
CA LEU A 318 13.71 -1.34 -13.80
C LEU A 318 13.27 -2.79 -13.62
N SER A 319 12.39 -3.28 -14.49
CA SER A 319 12.03 -4.70 -14.54
C SER A 319 13.23 -5.56 -14.99
N LYS A 320 13.48 -6.67 -14.30
CA LYS A 320 14.53 -7.64 -14.67
C LYS A 320 14.17 -9.07 -14.27
N GLU A 321 14.79 -10.05 -14.92
CA GLU A 321 14.58 -11.45 -14.60
C GLU A 321 15.03 -11.76 -13.17
N GLY A 322 14.18 -12.46 -12.41
CA GLY A 322 14.43 -12.80 -11.00
C GLY A 322 13.99 -11.73 -10.00
N LYS A 323 13.57 -10.54 -10.45
CA LYS A 323 13.06 -9.49 -9.56
C LYS A 323 11.62 -9.78 -9.11
N ALA A 324 11.31 -9.45 -7.86
CA ALA A 324 9.97 -9.57 -7.31
C ALA A 324 8.98 -8.62 -8.02
N PRO A 325 7.69 -8.99 -8.14
CA PRO A 325 6.67 -8.14 -8.75
C PRO A 325 6.31 -6.93 -7.87
N GLY A 326 5.63 -5.93 -8.44
CA GLY A 326 5.06 -4.79 -7.70
C GLY A 326 6.00 -3.59 -7.57
N GLY A 327 5.68 -2.71 -6.63
CA GLY A 327 6.45 -1.54 -6.22
C GLY A 327 6.29 -1.32 -4.72
N TYR A 328 7.31 -0.73 -4.08
CA TYR A 328 7.25 -0.34 -2.68
C TYR A 328 8.30 0.73 -2.35
N CYS A 329 8.07 1.40 -1.22
CA CYS A 329 9.03 2.23 -0.53
C CYS A 329 9.34 1.62 0.85
N THR A 330 10.60 1.65 1.25
CA THR A 330 11.04 1.23 2.59
C THR A 330 12.11 2.16 3.13
N TYR A 331 12.52 1.98 4.38
CA TYR A 331 13.41 2.89 5.09
C TYR A 331 14.54 2.17 5.83
N LEU A 332 15.77 2.67 5.63
CA LEU A 332 17.00 2.17 6.23
C LEU A 332 17.42 3.10 7.38
N ALA A 333 16.92 2.81 8.58
CA ALA A 333 16.99 3.71 9.73
C ALA A 333 18.41 4.16 10.12
N ASP A 334 19.39 3.25 10.14
CA ASP A 334 20.79 3.60 10.48
C ASP A 334 21.40 4.60 9.49
N TYR A 335 20.93 4.57 8.25
CA TYR A 335 21.41 5.42 7.15
C TYR A 335 20.53 6.64 6.90
N LYS A 336 19.39 6.73 7.59
CA LYS A 336 18.34 7.73 7.37
C LYS A 336 17.90 7.83 5.92
N ALA A 337 17.89 6.70 5.21
CA ALA A 337 17.73 6.65 3.76
C ALA A 337 16.45 5.86 3.40
N PRO A 338 15.47 6.48 2.72
CA PRO A 338 14.42 5.72 2.06
C PRO A 338 14.99 5.00 0.82
N PHE A 339 14.28 3.98 0.34
CA PHE A 339 14.62 3.24 -0.86
C PHE A 339 13.35 2.96 -1.68
N ILE A 340 13.41 3.20 -2.99
CA ILE A 340 12.29 2.98 -3.92
C ILE A 340 12.57 1.75 -4.78
N PHE A 341 11.61 0.84 -4.80
CA PHE A 341 11.58 -0.34 -5.65
C PHE A 341 10.36 -0.30 -6.57
N SER A 342 10.53 -0.58 -7.85
CA SER A 342 9.40 -0.72 -8.79
C SER A 342 9.78 -1.56 -10.01
N ASN A 343 8.82 -1.81 -10.91
CA ASN A 343 9.01 -2.63 -12.11
C ASN A 343 8.52 -1.89 -13.37
N PHE A 344 9.35 -1.00 -13.92
CA PHE A 344 9.02 -0.26 -15.15
C PHE A 344 8.78 -1.21 -16.32
N ASN A 345 7.66 -1.04 -17.01
CA ASN A 345 7.18 -1.89 -18.10
C ASN A 345 6.78 -1.10 -19.36
N GLY A 346 6.97 0.23 -19.38
CA GLY A 346 6.70 1.10 -20.52
C GLY A 346 5.25 1.56 -20.64
N THR A 347 4.45 1.44 -19.59
CA THR A 347 3.08 1.98 -19.51
C THR A 347 3.03 3.24 -18.63
N SER A 348 1.86 3.90 -18.55
CA SER A 348 1.66 5.02 -17.62
C SER A 348 2.01 4.66 -16.16
N ASP A 349 1.84 3.38 -15.80
CA ASP A 349 2.14 2.83 -14.47
C ASP A 349 3.59 3.12 -14.04
N ASP A 350 4.53 3.29 -14.98
CA ASP A 350 5.93 3.63 -14.67
C ASP A 350 6.03 5.00 -13.98
N VAL A 351 5.23 5.97 -14.41
CA VAL A 351 5.17 7.32 -13.83
C VAL A 351 4.29 7.34 -12.58
N ASP A 352 3.17 6.61 -12.61
CA ASP A 352 2.28 6.46 -11.44
C ASP A 352 3.06 5.91 -10.25
N VAL A 353 3.74 4.76 -10.42
CA VAL A 353 4.54 4.15 -9.34
C VAL A 353 5.73 5.01 -8.94
N LEU A 354 6.41 5.68 -9.90
CA LEU A 354 7.52 6.58 -9.55
C LEU A 354 7.05 7.70 -8.61
N THR A 355 5.92 8.34 -8.91
CA THR A 355 5.39 9.45 -8.11
C THR A 355 4.78 8.97 -6.80
N HIS A 356 4.09 7.82 -6.81
CA HIS A 356 3.54 7.14 -5.64
C HIS A 356 4.64 6.84 -4.60
N GLU A 357 5.66 6.07 -5.00
CA GLU A 357 6.72 5.66 -4.08
C GLU A 357 7.61 6.82 -3.64
N ALA A 358 7.78 7.83 -4.49
CA ALA A 358 8.47 9.06 -4.11
C ALA A 358 7.69 9.90 -3.09
N GLY A 359 6.36 9.81 -3.05
CA GLY A 359 5.55 10.39 -1.98
C GLY A 359 5.84 9.73 -0.61
N HIS A 360 5.87 8.40 -0.56
CA HIS A 360 6.29 7.63 0.62
C HIS A 360 7.72 7.98 1.03
N ALA A 361 8.66 7.93 0.08
CA ALA A 361 10.08 8.19 0.33
C ALA A 361 10.32 9.62 0.82
N PHE A 362 9.62 10.61 0.26
CA PHE A 362 9.70 11.99 0.73
C PHE A 362 9.18 12.13 2.18
N ALA A 363 8.07 11.46 2.51
CA ALA A 363 7.55 11.49 3.88
C ALA A 363 8.51 10.85 4.88
N ALA A 364 9.09 9.68 4.56
CA ALA A 364 10.12 9.04 5.37
C ALA A 364 11.37 9.90 5.51
N TRP A 365 11.81 10.56 4.42
CA TRP A 365 12.94 11.47 4.40
C TRP A 365 12.73 12.70 5.31
N VAL A 366 11.52 13.24 5.35
CA VAL A 366 11.12 14.32 6.27
C VAL A 366 11.10 13.83 7.71
N ALA A 367 10.51 12.65 7.96
CA ALA A 367 10.44 12.05 9.29
C ALA A 367 11.83 11.77 9.88
N ALA A 368 12.77 11.26 9.07
CA ALA A 368 14.15 10.96 9.43
C ALA A 368 14.96 12.16 9.97
N ARG A 369 14.54 13.37 9.58
CA ARG A 369 15.12 14.65 10.00
C ARG A 369 14.49 15.22 11.26
N LYS A 370 13.47 14.55 11.78
CA LYS A 370 12.86 14.83 13.08
C LYS A 370 13.45 13.86 14.09
N ASP A 371 13.73 14.34 15.30
CA ASP A 371 14.15 13.50 16.42
C ASP A 371 12.90 12.88 17.07
N LEU A 372 12.28 11.93 16.38
CA LEU A 372 11.04 11.28 16.80
C LEU A 372 11.33 9.90 17.41
N PRO A 373 10.51 9.46 18.38
CA PRO A 373 10.42 8.04 18.69
C PRO A 373 10.14 7.24 17.42
N MET A 374 10.82 6.10 17.25
CA MET A 374 10.75 5.24 16.06
C MET A 374 9.30 4.92 15.67
N ILE A 375 8.42 4.69 16.65
CA ILE A 375 7.00 4.37 16.42
C ILE A 375 6.18 5.54 15.85
N LEU A 376 6.70 6.77 15.88
CA LEU A 376 6.08 7.98 15.33
C LEU A 376 6.76 8.47 14.06
N GLU A 377 7.77 7.78 13.53
CA GLU A 377 8.37 8.14 12.23
C GLU A 377 7.39 7.92 11.08
N GLU A 378 6.55 6.89 11.21
CA GLU A 378 5.50 6.56 10.25
C GLU A 378 4.11 6.69 10.91
N PRO A 379 3.11 7.25 10.22
CA PRO A 379 1.73 7.24 10.69
C PRO A 379 1.08 5.85 10.51
N GLY A 380 -0.24 5.75 10.68
CA GLY A 380 -0.96 4.54 10.28
C GLY A 380 -0.89 4.36 8.76
N MET A 381 -1.03 3.12 8.26
CA MET A 381 -0.84 2.81 6.84
C MET A 381 -1.79 3.60 5.93
N GLU A 382 -3.05 3.79 6.35
CA GLU A 382 -4.00 4.67 5.65
C GLU A 382 -3.52 6.13 5.49
N SER A 383 -2.63 6.58 6.37
CA SER A 383 -2.05 7.92 6.31
C SER A 383 -0.77 7.93 5.47
N CYS A 384 0.01 6.85 5.51
CA CYS A 384 1.15 6.67 4.61
C CYS A 384 0.69 6.80 3.15
N GLU A 385 -0.41 6.14 2.81
CA GLU A 385 -0.97 6.21 1.45
C GLU A 385 -1.51 7.61 1.08
N ILE A 386 -1.77 8.51 2.04
CA ILE A 386 -2.06 9.90 1.69
C ILE A 386 -0.81 10.55 1.08
N HIS A 387 0.39 10.23 1.57
CA HIS A 387 1.64 10.82 1.09
C HIS A 387 1.85 10.45 -0.39
N SER A 388 1.80 9.17 -0.70
CA SER A 388 1.98 8.63 -2.05
C SER A 388 0.91 9.11 -3.03
N MET A 389 -0.36 8.81 -2.76
CA MET A 389 -1.45 9.07 -3.69
C MET A 389 -1.69 10.56 -3.93
N SER A 390 -1.38 11.42 -2.94
CA SER A 390 -1.46 12.88 -3.16
C SER A 390 -0.29 13.39 -4.03
N MET A 391 0.89 12.79 -3.92
CA MET A 391 2.06 13.18 -4.72
C MET A 391 1.81 12.97 -6.23
N GLU A 392 1.08 11.92 -6.59
CA GLU A 392 0.68 11.63 -7.98
C GLU A 392 -0.05 12.83 -8.62
N PHE A 393 -0.98 13.46 -7.89
CA PHE A 393 -1.69 14.67 -8.35
C PHE A 393 -0.88 15.95 -8.21
N LEU A 394 -0.10 16.09 -7.13
CA LEU A 394 0.65 17.32 -6.85
C LEU A 394 1.82 17.53 -7.83
N THR A 395 2.20 16.50 -8.57
CA THR A 395 3.22 16.55 -9.63
C THR A 395 2.65 16.90 -11.01
N ALA A 396 1.34 17.15 -11.13
CA ALA A 396 0.68 17.31 -12.43
C ALA A 396 1.23 18.44 -13.32
N GLU A 397 1.76 19.52 -12.74
CA GLU A 397 2.43 20.59 -13.52
C GLU A 397 3.65 20.11 -14.33
N HIS A 398 4.14 18.91 -14.06
CA HIS A 398 5.33 18.35 -14.68
C HIS A 398 5.04 17.07 -15.46
N HIS A 399 3.78 16.61 -15.54
CA HIS A 399 3.41 15.42 -16.32
C HIS A 399 3.78 15.57 -17.81
N GLU A 400 3.82 16.80 -18.33
CA GLU A 400 4.29 17.09 -19.70
C GLU A 400 5.71 16.63 -19.99
N LYS A 401 6.57 16.50 -18.96
CA LYS A 401 7.93 15.98 -19.12
C LYS A 401 7.95 14.50 -19.48
N PHE A 402 6.91 13.76 -19.09
CA PHE A 402 6.79 12.32 -19.35
C PHE A 402 5.88 12.03 -20.53
N PHE A 403 4.78 12.75 -20.70
CA PHE A 403 3.74 12.40 -21.67
C PHE A 403 3.64 13.35 -22.87
N GLY A 404 4.33 14.50 -22.85
CA GLY A 404 4.30 15.47 -23.95
C GLY A 404 2.86 15.84 -24.36
N THR A 405 2.50 15.57 -25.62
CA THR A 405 1.15 15.84 -26.14
C THR A 405 0.05 14.95 -25.55
N ASP A 406 0.40 13.80 -24.97
CA ASP A 406 -0.55 12.87 -24.35
C ASP A 406 -0.91 13.25 -22.90
N THR A 407 -0.27 14.28 -22.34
CA THR A 407 -0.49 14.72 -20.94
C THR A 407 -1.96 14.85 -20.55
N PRO A 408 -2.84 15.54 -21.32
CA PRO A 408 -4.23 15.67 -20.92
C PRO A 408 -5.01 14.34 -20.91
N ARG A 409 -4.56 13.36 -21.70
CA ARG A 409 -5.14 12.00 -21.71
C ARG A 409 -4.68 11.21 -20.51
N TYR A 410 -3.41 11.32 -20.15
CA TYR A 410 -2.87 10.73 -18.93
C TYR A 410 -3.57 11.30 -17.70
N GLU A 411 -3.62 12.62 -17.53
CA GLU A 411 -4.28 13.25 -16.38
C GLU A 411 -5.76 12.87 -16.26
N LEU A 412 -6.47 12.74 -17.39
CA LEU A 412 -7.85 12.25 -17.41
C LEU A 412 -7.93 10.78 -16.95
N ALA A 413 -7.13 9.89 -17.55
CA ALA A 413 -7.14 8.47 -17.21
C ALA A 413 -6.73 8.21 -15.76
N HIS A 414 -5.75 8.95 -15.26
CA HIS A 414 -5.27 8.87 -13.88
C HIS A 414 -6.36 9.30 -12.88
N ALA A 415 -7.04 10.43 -13.13
CA ALA A 415 -8.16 10.85 -12.29
C ALA A 415 -9.38 9.91 -12.38
N GLU A 416 -9.64 9.35 -13.56
CA GLU A 416 -10.64 8.30 -13.77
C GLU A 416 -10.30 7.05 -12.94
N ASP A 417 -9.07 6.54 -13.03
CA ASP A 417 -8.62 5.36 -12.28
C ASP A 417 -8.72 5.57 -10.76
N ALA A 418 -8.28 6.72 -10.26
CA ALA A 418 -8.43 7.12 -8.86
C ALA A 418 -9.90 7.09 -8.37
N MET A 419 -10.85 7.50 -9.22
CA MET A 419 -12.28 7.42 -8.92
C MET A 419 -12.80 5.98 -9.01
N TYR A 420 -12.36 5.21 -10.00
CA TYR A 420 -12.79 3.84 -10.26
C TYR A 420 -12.28 2.84 -9.23
N PHE A 421 -11.12 3.13 -8.65
CA PHE A 421 -10.50 2.34 -7.61
C PHE A 421 -11.36 2.29 -6.34
N LEU A 422 -11.98 3.40 -5.93
CA LEU A 422 -12.71 3.48 -4.65
C LEU A 422 -13.81 2.42 -4.47
N PRO A 423 -14.71 2.17 -5.46
CA PRO A 423 -15.63 1.03 -5.40
C PRO A 423 -14.93 -0.33 -5.30
N TYR A 424 -13.87 -0.58 -6.09
CA TYR A 424 -13.16 -1.86 -6.04
C TYR A 424 -12.45 -2.07 -4.70
N GLY A 425 -11.78 -1.03 -4.19
CA GLY A 425 -11.02 -1.14 -2.96
C GLY A 425 -11.90 -1.39 -1.74
N THR A 426 -13.03 -0.69 -1.65
CA THR A 426 -14.02 -0.94 -0.59
C THR A 426 -14.73 -2.28 -0.71
N MET A 427 -14.91 -2.79 -1.94
CA MET A 427 -15.41 -4.14 -2.19
C MET A 427 -14.49 -5.21 -1.59
N VAL A 428 -13.17 -5.07 -1.77
CA VAL A 428 -12.17 -5.98 -1.21
C VAL A 428 -12.17 -5.95 0.31
N ASP A 429 -12.29 -4.77 0.93
CA ASP A 429 -12.42 -4.68 2.39
C ASP A 429 -13.69 -5.35 2.91
N GLU A 430 -14.84 -5.13 2.26
CA GLU A 430 -16.09 -5.82 2.64
C GLU A 430 -16.00 -7.33 2.47
N PHE A 431 -15.35 -7.81 1.40
CA PHE A 431 -15.06 -9.21 1.19
C PHE A 431 -14.27 -9.80 2.35
N GLN A 432 -13.17 -9.17 2.76
CA GLN A 432 -12.34 -9.65 3.87
C GLN A 432 -13.10 -9.67 5.20
N HIS A 433 -13.93 -8.66 5.47
CA HIS A 433 -14.81 -8.65 6.64
C HIS A 433 -15.72 -9.88 6.68
N ILE A 434 -16.30 -10.28 5.55
CA ILE A 434 -17.13 -11.49 5.45
C ILE A 434 -16.28 -12.75 5.64
N MET A 435 -15.11 -12.84 5.02
CA MET A 435 -14.21 -14.02 5.15
C MET A 435 -13.83 -14.30 6.60
N TYR A 436 -13.55 -13.26 7.38
CA TYR A 436 -13.16 -13.41 8.78
C TYR A 436 -14.36 -13.48 9.73
N ALA A 437 -15.53 -12.94 9.36
CA ALA A 437 -16.76 -13.15 10.12
C ALA A 437 -17.29 -14.60 9.96
N GLU A 438 -17.11 -15.19 8.78
CA GLU A 438 -17.56 -16.53 8.41
C GLU A 438 -16.36 -17.40 7.96
N PRO A 439 -15.47 -17.79 8.89
CA PRO A 439 -14.19 -18.43 8.55
C PRO A 439 -14.32 -19.83 7.92
N ASP A 440 -15.52 -20.43 7.97
CA ASP A 440 -15.80 -21.79 7.47
C ASP A 440 -16.39 -21.80 6.05
N LEU A 441 -16.51 -20.64 5.38
CA LEU A 441 -16.98 -20.57 3.99
C LEU A 441 -16.11 -21.43 3.08
N THR A 442 -16.75 -22.27 2.28
CA THR A 442 -16.09 -23.08 1.25
C THR A 442 -15.58 -22.20 0.09
N PRO A 443 -14.58 -22.65 -0.68
CA PRO A 443 -14.10 -21.91 -1.86
C PRO A 443 -15.21 -21.43 -2.80
N GLY A 444 -16.22 -22.27 -3.07
CA GLY A 444 -17.36 -21.91 -3.91
C GLY A 444 -18.23 -20.79 -3.30
N GLU A 445 -18.42 -20.79 -1.99
CA GLU A 445 -19.16 -19.73 -1.29
C GLU A 445 -18.37 -18.42 -1.26
N ARG A 446 -17.04 -18.48 -1.09
CA ARG A 446 -16.17 -17.29 -1.20
C ARG A 446 -16.30 -16.63 -2.58
N ASN A 447 -16.26 -17.43 -3.65
CA ASN A 447 -16.47 -16.95 -5.02
C ASN A 447 -17.87 -16.35 -5.21
N ALA A 448 -18.90 -16.94 -4.62
CA ALA A 448 -20.27 -16.41 -4.67
C ALA A 448 -20.39 -15.05 -3.94
N VAL A 449 -19.72 -14.90 -2.78
CA VAL A 449 -19.64 -13.61 -2.07
C VAL A 449 -18.96 -12.57 -2.95
N TRP A 450 -17.81 -12.89 -3.56
CA TRP A 450 -17.13 -11.97 -4.47
C TRP A 450 -18.02 -11.55 -5.64
N ALA A 451 -18.64 -12.51 -6.35
CA ALA A 451 -19.53 -12.23 -7.47
C ALA A 451 -20.74 -11.35 -7.07
N LYS A 452 -21.28 -11.53 -5.87
CA LYS A 452 -22.33 -10.66 -5.33
C LYS A 452 -21.80 -9.24 -5.13
N LEU A 453 -20.66 -9.09 -4.47
CA LEU A 453 -20.06 -7.78 -4.19
C LEU A 453 -19.68 -7.03 -5.48
N GLU A 454 -19.21 -7.73 -6.51
CA GLU A 454 -18.98 -7.18 -7.85
C GLU A 454 -20.24 -6.50 -8.41
N SER A 455 -21.40 -7.15 -8.28
CA SER A 455 -22.67 -6.59 -8.76
C SER A 455 -23.13 -5.35 -7.98
N GLU A 456 -22.71 -5.22 -6.72
CA GLU A 456 -23.06 -4.08 -5.86
C GLU A 456 -22.12 -2.89 -6.06
N TYR A 457 -20.83 -3.14 -6.22
CA TYR A 457 -19.80 -2.10 -6.30
C TYR A 457 -19.42 -1.71 -7.73
N ARG A 458 -19.52 -2.65 -8.68
CA ARG A 458 -19.10 -2.44 -10.08
C ARG A 458 -20.19 -2.91 -11.07
N PRO A 459 -21.43 -2.39 -10.96
CA PRO A 459 -22.57 -2.85 -11.74
C PRO A 459 -22.46 -2.61 -13.26
N TRP A 460 -21.46 -1.84 -13.72
CA TRP A 460 -21.18 -1.61 -15.14
C TRP A 460 -20.39 -2.74 -15.80
N LEU A 461 -19.83 -3.68 -15.04
CA LEU A 461 -19.00 -4.75 -15.58
C LEU A 461 -19.84 -5.91 -16.12
N ASP A 462 -19.49 -6.35 -17.33
CA ASP A 462 -19.94 -7.61 -17.92
C ASP A 462 -18.74 -8.53 -18.17
N PHE A 463 -18.63 -9.62 -17.41
CA PHE A 463 -17.52 -10.57 -17.51
C PHE A 463 -17.53 -11.43 -18.78
N ALA A 464 -18.58 -11.35 -19.61
CA ALA A 464 -18.66 -12.02 -20.92
C ALA A 464 -18.38 -13.53 -20.90
N GLY A 465 -18.63 -14.20 -19.77
CA GLY A 465 -18.36 -15.63 -19.60
C GLY A 465 -16.87 -16.00 -19.54
N LEU A 466 -15.96 -15.04 -19.27
CA LEU A 466 -14.58 -15.37 -18.91
C LEU A 466 -14.60 -16.30 -17.68
N PRO A 467 -14.13 -17.56 -17.76
CA PRO A 467 -14.38 -18.56 -16.72
C PRO A 467 -13.91 -18.15 -15.32
N PHE A 468 -12.63 -17.80 -15.17
CA PHE A 468 -12.03 -17.39 -13.89
C PHE A 468 -12.74 -16.19 -13.25
N TYR A 469 -12.88 -15.09 -13.99
CA TYR A 469 -13.49 -13.86 -13.45
C TYR A 469 -15.00 -14.00 -13.27
N GLY A 470 -15.70 -14.58 -14.25
CA GLY A 470 -17.15 -14.68 -14.26
C GLY A 470 -17.73 -15.65 -13.23
N CYS A 471 -16.95 -16.63 -12.76
CA CYS A 471 -17.35 -17.49 -11.64
C CYS A 471 -17.10 -16.86 -10.25
N GLY A 472 -16.55 -15.64 -10.19
CA GLY A 472 -16.25 -14.94 -8.95
C GLY A 472 -14.91 -15.30 -8.32
N ALA A 473 -14.00 -15.97 -9.03
CA ALA A 473 -12.67 -16.31 -8.50
C ALA A 473 -11.64 -15.18 -8.67
N GLY A 474 -12.03 -14.05 -9.28
CA GLY A 474 -11.13 -12.92 -9.59
C GLY A 474 -10.39 -12.32 -8.39
N TRP A 475 -10.89 -12.50 -7.16
CA TRP A 475 -10.22 -12.08 -5.93
C TRP A 475 -8.88 -12.77 -5.69
N GLN A 476 -8.69 -13.99 -6.21
CA GLN A 476 -7.47 -14.76 -5.99
C GLN A 476 -6.22 -14.12 -6.62
N ARG A 477 -6.39 -13.15 -7.53
CA ARG A 477 -5.29 -12.37 -8.10
C ARG A 477 -4.80 -11.24 -7.18
N GLN A 478 -5.57 -10.89 -6.15
CA GLN A 478 -5.29 -9.74 -5.30
C GLN A 478 -4.37 -10.13 -4.14
N LEU A 479 -3.07 -9.90 -4.32
CA LEU A 479 -1.99 -10.20 -3.36
C LEU A 479 -2.34 -9.86 -1.91
N HIS A 480 -2.77 -8.61 -1.68
CA HIS A 480 -3.14 -8.05 -0.39
C HIS A 480 -4.16 -8.87 0.42
N ILE A 481 -5.06 -9.62 -0.24
CA ILE A 481 -6.04 -10.46 0.45
C ILE A 481 -5.35 -11.62 1.19
N TYR A 482 -4.28 -12.15 0.61
CA TYR A 482 -3.48 -13.22 1.19
C TYR A 482 -2.45 -12.65 2.17
N GLU A 483 -1.71 -11.63 1.75
CA GLU A 483 -0.51 -11.15 2.43
C GLU A 483 -0.82 -10.24 3.63
N VAL A 484 -1.62 -9.18 3.43
CA VAL A 484 -1.78 -8.08 4.39
C VAL A 484 -3.27 -7.78 4.62
N PRO A 485 -3.97 -8.60 5.43
CA PRO A 485 -5.41 -8.53 5.52
C PRO A 485 -5.90 -7.20 6.11
N PHE A 486 -7.03 -6.72 5.59
CA PHE A 486 -7.63 -5.42 5.88
C PHE A 486 -6.84 -4.17 5.45
N TYR A 487 -5.68 -4.29 4.79
CA TYR A 487 -4.93 -3.12 4.32
C TYR A 487 -5.60 -2.39 3.14
N TYR A 488 -6.50 -3.05 2.40
CA TYR A 488 -7.02 -2.45 1.16
C TYR A 488 -7.95 -1.23 1.38
N ILE A 489 -8.55 -1.10 2.57
CA ILE A 489 -9.35 0.08 2.93
C ILE A 489 -8.49 1.32 3.14
N ASP A 490 -7.23 1.13 3.52
CA ASP A 490 -6.25 2.18 3.75
C ASP A 490 -6.02 2.99 2.47
N TYR A 491 -5.85 2.31 1.32
CA TYR A 491 -5.82 2.96 0.01
C TYR A 491 -7.10 3.75 -0.29
N CYS A 492 -8.28 3.27 0.11
CA CYS A 492 -9.53 3.98 -0.18
C CYS A 492 -9.64 5.27 0.64
N LEU A 493 -9.32 5.17 1.93
CA LEU A 493 -9.28 6.30 2.85
C LEU A 493 -8.25 7.33 2.39
N ALA A 494 -7.07 6.88 1.95
CA ALA A 494 -6.04 7.73 1.39
C ALA A 494 -6.45 8.37 0.07
N GLN A 495 -6.96 7.60 -0.90
CA GLN A 495 -7.42 8.09 -2.19
C GLN A 495 -8.50 9.17 -2.02
N THR A 496 -9.37 9.03 -1.03
CA THR A 496 -10.38 10.06 -0.72
C THR A 496 -9.73 11.38 -0.30
N VAL A 497 -8.62 11.34 0.44
CA VAL A 497 -7.86 12.53 0.83
C VAL A 497 -7.00 13.04 -0.33
N ALA A 498 -6.40 12.16 -1.12
CA ALA A 498 -5.64 12.52 -2.32
C ALA A 498 -6.52 13.24 -3.36
N LEU A 499 -7.76 12.79 -3.56
CA LEU A 499 -8.73 13.50 -4.40
C LEU A 499 -9.10 14.89 -3.85
N GLN A 500 -9.05 15.09 -2.53
CA GLN A 500 -9.21 16.43 -1.95
C GLN A 500 -7.95 17.30 -2.17
N PHE A 501 -6.75 16.71 -2.14
CA PHE A 501 -5.53 17.40 -2.57
C PHE A 501 -5.58 17.75 -4.05
N PHE A 502 -6.11 16.88 -4.90
CA PHE A 502 -6.34 17.14 -6.30
C PHE A 502 -7.28 18.34 -6.51
N THR A 503 -8.45 18.37 -5.86
CA THR A 503 -9.36 19.53 -5.98
C THR A 503 -8.74 20.81 -5.42
N ALA A 504 -8.00 20.72 -4.30
CA ALA A 504 -7.24 21.85 -3.76
C ALA A 504 -6.18 22.35 -4.76
N PHE A 505 -5.46 21.45 -5.44
CA PHE A 505 -4.43 21.76 -6.42
C PHE A 505 -5.03 22.44 -7.66
N LEU A 506 -6.17 21.96 -8.15
CA LEU A 506 -6.91 22.59 -9.26
C LEU A 506 -7.32 24.03 -8.95
N HIS A 507 -7.54 24.36 -7.67
CA HIS A 507 -7.92 25.70 -7.22
C HIS A 507 -6.71 26.60 -6.93
N ASP A 508 -5.78 26.15 -6.09
CA ASP A 508 -4.54 26.86 -5.74
C ASP A 508 -3.41 25.86 -5.42
N LYS A 509 -2.51 25.70 -6.38
CA LYS A 509 -1.38 24.77 -6.32
C LYS A 509 -0.44 25.04 -5.15
N LYS A 510 -0.20 26.31 -4.82
CA LYS A 510 0.68 26.68 -3.70
C LYS A 510 0.04 26.36 -2.35
N ASP A 511 -1.27 26.59 -2.23
CA ASP A 511 -2.00 26.21 -1.03
C ASP A 511 -2.06 24.68 -0.87
N ALA A 512 -2.31 23.94 -1.95
CA ALA A 512 -2.31 22.48 -1.94
C ALA A 512 -0.97 21.89 -1.48
N TRP A 513 0.15 22.37 -2.04
CA TRP A 513 1.49 21.97 -1.61
C TRP A 513 1.77 22.33 -0.15
N ARG A 514 1.39 23.53 0.29
CA ARG A 514 1.53 23.96 1.69
C ARG A 514 0.75 23.03 2.65
N ARG A 515 -0.45 22.60 2.27
CA ARG A 515 -1.26 21.64 3.05
C ARG A 515 -0.62 20.27 3.07
N TYR A 516 -0.05 19.83 1.95
CA TYR A 516 0.66 18.56 1.85
C TYR A 516 1.88 18.54 2.77
N LEU A 517 2.70 19.59 2.75
CA LEU A 517 3.83 19.74 3.68
C LEU A 517 3.38 19.83 5.15
N ALA A 518 2.23 20.44 5.44
CA ALA A 518 1.68 20.45 6.80
C ALA A 518 1.32 19.03 7.28
N LEU A 519 0.81 18.18 6.40
CA LEU A 519 0.51 16.78 6.70
C LEU A 519 1.79 15.94 6.84
N VAL A 520 2.68 15.98 5.85
CA VAL A 520 3.96 15.25 5.86
C VAL A 520 4.83 15.68 7.04
N GLY A 521 4.79 16.97 7.37
CA GLY A 521 5.49 17.55 8.51
C GLY A 521 5.03 17.04 9.87
N GLU A 522 3.91 16.33 9.99
CA GLU A 522 3.48 15.70 11.24
C GLU A 522 4.05 14.29 11.40
N ALA A 523 4.58 13.66 10.33
CA ALA A 523 4.99 12.27 10.30
C ALA A 523 3.92 11.36 10.95
N GLY A 524 4.30 10.46 11.85
CA GLY A 524 3.40 9.67 12.67
C GLY A 524 2.89 10.34 13.95
N GLY A 525 3.06 11.65 14.12
CA GLY A 525 2.75 12.40 15.34
C GLY A 525 1.26 12.67 15.60
N LYS A 526 0.37 12.35 14.64
CA LYS A 526 -1.09 12.46 14.76
C LYS A 526 -1.77 11.20 14.23
N THR A 527 -3.00 10.96 14.68
CA THR A 527 -3.89 9.93 14.11
C THR A 527 -4.37 10.34 12.72
N TYR A 528 -4.92 9.41 11.94
CA TYR A 528 -5.44 9.70 10.60
C TYR A 528 -6.39 10.91 10.55
N PRO A 529 -7.46 11.02 11.38
CA PRO A 529 -8.30 12.23 11.36
C PRO A 529 -7.54 13.49 11.75
N GLY A 530 -6.55 13.38 12.65
CA GLY A 530 -5.69 14.48 13.04
C GLY A 530 -4.78 14.98 11.92
N LEU A 531 -4.25 14.08 11.09
CA LEU A 531 -3.44 14.38 9.91
C LEU A 531 -4.28 15.04 8.82
N VAL A 532 -5.46 14.49 8.52
CA VAL A 532 -6.42 15.08 7.57
C VAL A 532 -6.82 16.49 8.01
N ALA A 533 -7.09 16.68 9.30
CA ALA A 533 -7.40 18.01 9.86
C ALA A 533 -6.20 18.97 9.81
N ALA A 534 -4.97 18.49 9.99
CA ALA A 534 -3.74 19.30 9.89
C ALA A 534 -3.53 19.84 8.46
N ALA A 535 -3.92 19.08 7.43
CA ALA A 535 -3.98 19.54 6.04
C ALA A 535 -5.16 20.50 5.76
N GLY A 536 -6.06 20.70 6.73
CA GLY A 536 -7.29 21.47 6.55
C GLY A 536 -8.26 20.83 5.56
N LEU A 537 -8.27 19.50 5.49
CA LEU A 537 -9.14 18.71 4.62
C LEU A 537 -10.30 18.10 5.42
N ASP A 538 -11.35 17.70 4.71
CA ASP A 538 -12.55 17.12 5.30
C ASP A 538 -12.32 15.62 5.59
N SER A 539 -12.76 15.14 6.76
CA SER A 539 -12.66 13.72 7.11
C SER A 539 -13.50 12.86 6.15
N PRO A 540 -12.96 11.75 5.62
CA PRO A 540 -13.73 10.81 4.81
C PRO A 540 -14.90 10.14 5.54
N PHE A 541 -14.86 10.12 6.87
CA PHE A 541 -15.96 9.60 7.69
C PHE A 541 -17.08 10.62 7.90
N ALA A 542 -16.84 11.91 7.64
CA ALA A 542 -17.83 12.94 7.85
C ALA A 542 -18.96 12.85 6.81
N PRO A 543 -20.24 12.89 7.22
CA PRO A 543 -21.37 12.81 6.29
C PRO A 543 -21.32 13.89 5.22
N GLY A 544 -21.40 13.47 3.95
CA GLY A 544 -21.46 14.38 2.80
C GLY A 544 -20.11 14.74 2.18
N THR A 545 -18.97 14.41 2.83
CA THR A 545 -17.63 14.57 2.24
C THR A 545 -17.54 13.83 0.91
N LEU A 546 -17.92 12.55 0.89
CA LEU A 546 -17.85 11.71 -0.30
C LEU A 546 -18.78 12.17 -1.43
N ALA A 547 -20.03 12.52 -1.12
CA ALA A 547 -20.97 13.04 -2.12
C ALA A 547 -20.49 14.35 -2.77
N LYS A 548 -19.92 15.27 -1.98
CA LYS A 548 -19.35 16.52 -2.50
C LYS A 548 -18.16 16.22 -3.42
N LEU A 549 -17.22 15.41 -2.93
CA LEU A 549 -15.98 15.08 -3.62
C LEU A 549 -16.24 14.35 -4.94
N GLY A 550 -17.06 13.30 -4.92
CA GLY A 550 -17.40 12.53 -6.12
C GLY A 550 -18.07 13.39 -7.19
N LYS A 551 -18.93 14.34 -6.79
CA LYS A 551 -19.53 15.30 -7.72
C LYS A 551 -18.52 16.28 -8.31
N GLU A 552 -17.61 16.81 -7.50
CA GLU A 552 -16.61 17.78 -7.91
C GLU A 552 -15.61 17.17 -8.89
N VAL A 553 -15.00 16.05 -8.52
CA VAL A 553 -14.04 15.32 -9.38
C VAL A 553 -14.74 14.76 -10.61
N GLY A 554 -15.92 14.16 -10.47
CA GLY A 554 -16.69 13.65 -11.60
C GLY A 554 -17.07 14.73 -12.62
N ALA A 555 -17.38 15.96 -12.16
CA ALA A 555 -17.63 17.09 -13.07
C ALA A 555 -16.37 17.54 -13.81
N TRP A 556 -15.20 17.52 -13.15
CA TRP A 556 -13.92 17.80 -13.79
C TRP A 556 -13.61 16.74 -14.87
N ILE A 557 -13.75 15.45 -14.55
CA ILE A 557 -13.51 14.34 -15.49
C ILE A 557 -14.41 14.49 -16.72
N ALA A 558 -15.72 14.70 -16.53
CA ALA A 558 -16.66 14.88 -17.64
C ALA A 558 -16.34 16.10 -18.52
N ALA A 559 -15.82 17.18 -17.92
CA ALA A 559 -15.40 18.36 -18.67
C ALA A 559 -14.12 18.10 -19.49
N GLN A 560 -13.14 17.37 -18.94
CA GLN A 560 -11.93 17.00 -19.66
C GLN A 560 -12.21 16.01 -20.80
N ASP A 561 -13.06 15.01 -20.57
CA ASP A 561 -13.52 14.10 -21.61
C ASP A 561 -14.16 14.86 -22.79
N ALA A 562 -15.08 15.78 -22.50
CA ALA A 562 -15.71 16.61 -23.52
C ALA A 562 -14.70 17.51 -24.27
N ALA A 563 -13.69 18.05 -23.56
CA ALA A 563 -12.66 18.89 -24.16
C ALA A 563 -11.74 18.09 -25.09
N LEU A 564 -11.43 16.83 -24.76
CA LEU A 564 -10.64 15.94 -25.62
C LEU A 564 -11.44 15.50 -26.86
N ASN A 565 -12.72 15.19 -26.71
CA ASN A 565 -13.60 14.80 -27.82
C ASN A 565 -13.89 15.95 -28.80
N ALA A 566 -13.67 17.21 -28.40
CA ALA A 566 -13.88 18.39 -29.24
C ALA A 566 -12.65 18.79 -30.08
N ARG A 567 -11.48 18.21 -29.81
CA ARG A 567 -10.23 18.42 -30.56
C ARG A 567 -10.16 17.46 -31.75
#